data_AF-A0A949AUH1-F1
#
_entry.id   AF-A0A949AUH1-F1
#
_cell.length_a   1.000
_cell.length_b   1.000
_cell.length_c   1.000
_cell.angle_alpha   90.00
_cell.angle_beta   90.00
_cell.angle_gamma   90.00
#
_symmetry.space_group_name_H-M   'P 1'
#
loop_
_entity.id
_entity.type
_entity.pdbx_description
1 polymer ?
#
loop_
_entity_poly.entity_id
_entity_poly.type
_entity_poly.pdbx_seq_one_letter_code
_entity_poly.pdbx_strand_id
1 'polypeptide(L)'
;MPKSDPDGSALLTSPDVGALLTAAVQHAGGTLVTWTLDHIDANPAQSTTATYSAIIDWAYGRREELLGVSARASGPIDTDTSAEIFADGQREVAVWIYPNDPDLPGLA
;
A
#
# COMPACT_ATOMS: atom_id res chain seq x y z
N MET A 1 -13.83 23.91 -0.95
CA MET A 1 -12.69 23.56 -1.83
C MET A 1 -12.20 22.21 -1.36
N PRO A 2 -12.16 21.15 -2.20
CA PRO A 2 -11.58 19.89 -1.76
C PRO A 2 -10.10 20.15 -1.46
N LYS A 3 -9.66 19.74 -0.27
CA LYS A 3 -8.29 19.93 0.20
C LYS A 3 -7.41 19.12 -0.76
N SER A 4 -6.68 19.78 -1.65
CA SER A 4 -5.69 19.14 -2.50
C SER A 4 -4.73 18.40 -1.58
N ASP A 5 -4.83 17.07 -1.58
CA ASP A 5 -3.86 16.17 -0.99
C ASP A 5 -3.04 15.63 -2.16
N PRO A 6 -2.12 16.40 -2.76
CA PRO A 6 -1.37 15.95 -3.93
C PRO A 6 -0.57 14.68 -3.66
N ASP A 7 -0.25 14.41 -2.38
CA ASP A 7 0.70 13.38 -1.97
C ASP A 7 0.03 12.09 -1.48
N GLY A 8 -1.31 12.07 -1.38
CA GLY A 8 -2.07 10.92 -0.88
C GLY A 8 -1.97 10.72 0.64
N SER A 9 -1.41 11.69 1.35
CA SER A 9 -1.19 11.67 2.80
C SER A 9 -2.49 11.53 3.58
N ALA A 10 -3.59 12.11 3.11
CA ALA A 10 -4.91 12.02 3.75
C ALA A 10 -5.52 10.62 3.55
N LEU A 11 -5.31 9.98 2.40
CA LEU A 11 -5.79 8.62 2.15
C LEU A 11 -5.02 7.60 3.00
N LEU A 12 -3.69 7.73 3.05
CA LEU A 12 -2.80 6.83 3.80
C LEU A 12 -2.83 7.05 5.31
N THR A 13 -3.43 8.13 5.78
CA THR A 13 -3.68 8.34 7.22
C THR A 13 -5.15 8.14 7.59
N SER A 14 -6.02 7.88 6.60
CA SER A 14 -7.45 7.64 6.78
C SER A 14 -7.75 6.15 6.96
N PRO A 15 -8.83 5.79 7.68
CA PRO A 15 -9.37 4.43 7.69
C PRO A 15 -9.62 3.82 6.31
N ASP A 16 -9.77 4.64 5.27
CA ASP A 16 -9.98 4.20 3.88
C ASP A 16 -8.85 3.29 3.36
N VAL A 17 -7.62 3.43 3.89
CA VAL A 17 -6.52 2.52 3.56
C VAL A 17 -6.81 1.08 3.98
N GLY A 18 -7.66 0.85 4.98
CA GLY A 18 -8.04 -0.51 5.39
C GLY A 18 -8.76 -1.27 4.29
N ALA A 19 -9.59 -0.59 3.49
CA ALA A 19 -10.26 -1.20 2.34
C ALA A 19 -9.25 -1.53 1.23
N LEU A 20 -8.27 -0.66 1.02
CA LEU A 20 -7.17 -0.86 0.08
C LEU A 20 -6.32 -2.09 0.44
N LEU A 21 -5.88 -2.18 1.70
CA LEU A 21 -5.12 -3.32 2.21
C LEU A 21 -5.95 -4.60 2.10
N THR A 22 -7.24 -4.56 2.41
CA THR A 22 -8.12 -5.73 2.30
C THR A 22 -8.20 -6.21 0.86
N ALA A 23 -8.38 -5.30 -0.11
CA ALA A 23 -8.45 -5.63 -1.52
C ALA A 23 -7.14 -6.27 -2.03
N ALA A 24 -5.99 -5.68 -1.70
CA ALA A 24 -4.68 -6.21 -2.09
C ALA A 24 -4.43 -7.62 -1.52
N VAL A 25 -4.77 -7.83 -0.24
CA VAL A 25 -4.63 -9.13 0.42
C VAL A 25 -5.58 -10.17 -0.18
N GLN A 26 -6.82 -9.80 -0.46
CA GLN A 26 -7.78 -10.67 -1.14
C GLN A 26 -7.34 -11.05 -2.54
N HIS A 27 -6.78 -10.11 -3.30
CA HIS A 27 -6.25 -10.38 -4.63
C HIS A 27 -5.04 -11.33 -4.59
N ALA A 28 -4.17 -11.19 -3.58
CA ALA A 28 -3.09 -12.14 -3.31
C ALA A 28 -3.58 -13.53 -2.82
N GLY A 29 -4.88 -13.68 -2.53
CA GLY A 29 -5.50 -14.93 -2.09
C GLY A 29 -5.50 -15.14 -0.56
N GLY A 30 -5.26 -14.07 0.21
CA GLY A 30 -5.31 -14.07 1.67
C GLY A 30 -6.56 -13.39 2.21
N THR A 31 -6.80 -13.53 3.51
CA THR A 31 -7.83 -12.75 4.22
C THR A 31 -7.16 -11.84 5.24
N LEU A 32 -7.35 -10.53 5.09
CA LEU A 32 -6.85 -9.56 6.07
C LEU A 32 -7.60 -9.72 7.39
N VAL A 33 -6.89 -10.05 8.47
CA VAL A 33 -7.46 -10.23 9.82
C VAL A 33 -7.38 -8.93 10.59
N THR A 34 -6.19 -8.33 10.63
CA THR A 34 -5.95 -7.03 11.25
C THR A 34 -4.77 -6.37 10.57
N TRP A 35 -4.69 -5.05 10.65
CA TRP A 35 -3.58 -4.26 10.16
C TRP A 35 -3.27 -3.15 11.16
N THR A 36 -2.00 -2.79 11.25
CA THR A 36 -1.52 -1.69 12.07
C THR A 36 -0.58 -0.87 11.21
N LEU A 37 -0.72 0.45 11.29
CA LEU A 37 0.25 1.34 10.67
C LEU A 37 1.57 1.27 11.44
N ASP A 38 2.64 0.90 10.76
CA ASP A 38 3.98 0.77 11.35
C ASP A 38 4.80 2.04 11.11
N HIS A 39 4.87 2.48 9.85
CA HIS A 39 5.67 3.62 9.44
C HIS A 39 4.95 4.45 8.38
N ILE A 40 5.09 5.78 8.43
CA ILE A 40 4.71 6.68 7.33
C ILE A 40 5.88 7.59 7.03
N ASP A 41 6.34 7.54 5.79
CA ASP A 41 7.20 8.52 5.17
C ASP A 41 6.34 9.41 4.27
N ALA A 42 6.03 10.62 4.74
CA ALA A 42 5.32 11.62 3.95
C ALA A 42 6.32 12.61 3.38
N ASN A 43 6.45 12.64 2.06
CA ASN A 43 7.26 13.59 1.33
C ASN A 43 6.33 14.63 0.64
N PRO A 44 6.14 15.82 1.25
CA PRO A 44 5.16 16.79 0.80
C PRO A 44 5.41 17.25 -0.64
N ALA A 45 4.34 17.43 -1.40
CA ALA A 45 4.30 17.75 -2.83
C ALA A 45 4.93 16.70 -3.77
N GLN A 46 5.31 15.51 -3.29
CA GLN A 46 5.98 14.48 -4.08
C GLN A 46 5.33 13.10 -3.94
N SER A 47 5.37 12.52 -2.75
CA SER A 47 4.94 11.14 -2.51
C SER A 47 4.74 10.86 -1.03
N THR A 48 3.78 10.01 -0.69
CA THR A 48 3.65 9.45 0.65
C THR A 48 3.75 7.93 0.56
N THR A 49 4.66 7.35 1.33
CA THR A 49 4.81 5.90 1.48
C THR A 49 4.45 5.52 2.92
N ALA A 50 3.53 4.59 3.07
CA ALA A 50 3.11 4.05 4.36
C ALA A 50 3.33 2.54 4.39
N THR A 51 3.92 2.04 5.47
CA THR A 51 4.12 0.62 5.73
C THR A 51 3.15 0.17 6.82
N TYR A 52 2.47 -0.93 6.56
CA TYR A 52 1.51 -1.54 7.47
C TYR A 52 1.93 -2.95 7.82
N SER A 53 1.87 -3.28 9.10
CA SER A 53 2.01 -4.65 9.59
C SER A 53 0.63 -5.27 9.66
N ALA A 54 0.38 -6.28 8.84
CA ALA A 54 -0.91 -6.95 8.77
C ALA A 54 -0.83 -8.42 9.11
N ILE A 55 -1.82 -8.88 9.88
CA ILE A 55 -2.04 -10.31 10.07
C ILE A 55 -2.96 -10.79 8.96
N ILE A 56 -2.44 -11.68 8.10
CA ILE A 56 -3.15 -12.26 6.98
C ILE A 56 -3.39 -13.75 7.26
N ASP A 57 -4.61 -14.20 7.04
CA ASP A 57 -4.97 -15.61 7.02
C ASP A 57 -4.77 -16.15 5.60
N TRP A 58 -3.70 -16.93 5.41
CA TRP A 58 -3.45 -17.62 4.15
C TRP A 58 -4.01 -19.04 4.20
N ALA A 59 -4.21 -19.65 3.03
CA ALA A 59 -4.62 -21.06 2.95
C ALA A 59 -3.63 -22.03 3.65
N TYR A 60 -2.37 -21.62 3.82
CA TYR A 60 -1.31 -22.37 4.49
C TYR A 60 -1.09 -21.93 5.95
N GLY A 61 -1.91 -21.02 6.48
CA GLY A 61 -1.89 -20.56 7.87
C GLY A 61 -1.74 -19.06 8.01
N ARG A 62 -2.08 -18.57 9.20
CA ARG A 62 -2.02 -17.15 9.55
C ARG A 62 -0.58 -16.67 9.74
N ARG A 63 -0.24 -15.55 9.10
CA ARG A 63 1.08 -14.92 9.19
C ARG A 63 0.98 -13.42 9.34
N GLU A 64 2.02 -12.83 9.91
CA GLU A 64 2.24 -11.39 9.89
C GLU A 64 3.04 -11.04 8.63
N GLU A 65 2.50 -10.15 7.83
CA GLU A 65 3.04 -9.71 6.55
C GLU A 65 3.12 -8.18 6.55
N LEU A 66 4.15 -7.65 5.91
CA LEU A 66 4.33 -6.21 5.75
C LEU A 66 3.74 -5.77 4.41
N LEU A 67 2.86 -4.77 4.43
CA LEU A 67 2.32 -4.15 3.24
C LEU A 67 2.89 -2.75 3.07
N GLY A 68 3.53 -2.50 1.93
CA GLY A 68 3.93 -1.17 1.51
C GLY A 68 2.83 -0.54 0.66
N VAL A 69 2.52 0.71 0.93
CA VAL A 69 1.59 1.50 0.13
C VAL A 69 2.25 2.82 -0.21
N SER A 70 2.39 3.13 -1.50
CA SER A 70 2.96 4.39 -1.98
C SER A 70 1.98 5.13 -2.88
N ALA A 71 1.66 6.36 -2.49
CA ALA A 71 0.92 7.31 -3.30
C ALA A 71 1.89 8.37 -3.84
N ARG A 72 1.96 8.53 -5.17
CA ARG A 72 2.84 9.52 -5.82
C ARG A 72 2.01 10.54 -6.59
N ALA A 73 2.44 11.80 -6.60
CA ALA A 73 1.75 12.89 -7.31
C ALA A 73 1.89 12.79 -8.85
N SER A 74 2.90 12.07 -9.35
CA SER A 74 3.22 11.97 -10.78
C SER A 74 2.70 10.71 -11.48
N GLY A 75 1.91 9.87 -10.79
CA GLY A 75 1.49 8.56 -11.28
C GLY A 75 2.53 7.45 -11.03
N PRO A 76 2.19 6.19 -11.36
CA PRO A 76 3.03 5.02 -11.16
C PRO A 76 4.12 5.02 -12.23
N ILE A 77 5.28 4.47 -11.88
CA ILE A 77 6.42 4.33 -12.80
C ILE A 77 6.61 2.85 -13.11
N ASP A 78 7.27 2.54 -14.22
CA ASP A 78 7.46 1.17 -14.76
C ASP A 78 7.96 0.12 -13.73
N THR A 79 8.59 0.57 -12.64
CA THR A 79 9.05 -0.31 -11.55
C THR A 79 7.93 -0.87 -10.67
N ASP A 80 6.71 -0.31 -10.69
CA ASP A 80 5.55 -0.77 -9.91
C ASP A 80 4.96 -2.12 -10.39
N THR A 81 5.64 -2.86 -11.28
CA THR A 81 5.14 -4.12 -11.89
C THR A 81 4.84 -5.23 -10.86
N SER A 82 5.44 -5.18 -9.65
CA SER A 82 5.13 -6.11 -8.54
C SER A 82 4.11 -5.56 -7.54
N ALA A 83 3.69 -4.30 -7.70
CA ALA A 83 2.70 -3.65 -6.87
C ALA A 83 1.35 -3.59 -7.59
N GLU A 84 0.28 -3.78 -6.81
CA GLU A 84 -1.07 -3.56 -7.27
C GLU A 84 -1.36 -2.07 -7.28
N ILE A 85 -1.67 -1.54 -8.46
CA ILE A 85 -1.97 -0.12 -8.65
C ILE A 85 -3.48 0.09 -8.47
N PHE A 86 -3.85 0.80 -7.41
CA PHE A 86 -5.22 1.23 -7.16
C PHE A 86 -5.40 2.69 -7.56
N ALA A 87 -6.35 2.95 -8.45
CA ALA A 87 -6.67 4.29 -8.90
C ALA A 87 -7.78 4.93 -8.04
N ASP A 88 -7.45 5.96 -7.27
CA ASP A 88 -8.44 6.79 -6.54
C ASP A 88 -8.83 8.01 -7.39
N GLY A 89 -9.40 7.75 -8.59
CA GLY A 89 -10.05 8.72 -9.49
C GLY A 89 -9.19 9.81 -10.14
N GLN A 90 -8.15 10.30 -9.47
CA GLN A 90 -7.21 11.33 -9.92
C GLN A 90 -5.74 10.94 -9.69
N ARG A 91 -5.49 9.79 -9.06
CA ARG A 91 -4.15 9.30 -8.69
C ARG A 91 -4.09 7.79 -8.73
N GLU A 92 -2.88 7.27 -8.80
CA GLU A 92 -2.57 5.85 -8.77
C GLU A 92 -1.71 5.57 -7.53
N VAL A 93 -2.09 4.55 -6.76
CA VAL A 93 -1.47 4.14 -5.50
C VAL A 93 -0.93 2.74 -5.67
N ALA A 94 0.36 2.55 -5.48
CA ALA A 94 1.01 1.25 -5.56
C ALA A 94 0.95 0.55 -4.19
N VAL A 95 0.44 -0.69 -4.15
CA VAL A 95 0.33 -1.52 -2.94
C VAL A 95 1.07 -2.83 -3.17
N TRP A 96 1.94 -3.24 -2.26
CA TRP A 96 2.65 -4.51 -2.36
C TRP A 96 2.74 -5.22 -1.00
N ILE A 97 2.92 -6.54 -1.04
CA ILE A 97 3.10 -7.39 0.15
C ILE A 97 4.53 -7.94 0.12
N TYR A 98 5.28 -7.77 1.20
CA TYR A 98 6.63 -8.32 1.36
C TYR A 98 6.61 -9.85 1.18
N PRO A 99 7.60 -10.49 0.52
CA PRO A 99 8.86 -9.93 -0.01
C PRO A 99 8.78 -9.38 -1.45
N ASN A 100 7.59 -9.23 -2.04
CA ASN A 100 7.43 -8.79 -3.43
C ASN A 100 7.57 -7.26 -3.60
N ASP A 101 8.51 -6.66 -2.88
CA ASP A 101 8.78 -5.23 -2.93
C ASP A 101 9.38 -4.85 -4.30
N PRO A 102 8.74 -3.94 -5.06
CA PRO A 102 9.22 -3.52 -6.39
C PRO A 102 10.50 -2.67 -6.33
N ASP A 103 10.74 -1.95 -5.24
CA ASP A 103 11.92 -1.10 -5.00
C ASP A 103 13.09 -1.90 -4.38
N LEU A 104 12.80 -3.07 -3.79
CA LEU A 104 13.79 -4.00 -3.23
C LEU A 104 13.65 -5.43 -3.79
N PRO A 105 13.94 -5.66 -5.08
CA PRO A 105 14.01 -6.99 -5.65
C PRO A 105 15.28 -7.72 -5.13
N GLY A 106 15.22 -8.28 -3.91
CA GLY A 106 16.25 -9.19 -3.43
C GLY A 106 16.72 -8.95 -2.00
N LEU A 107 15.99 -9.52 -1.04
CA LEU A 107 16.58 -10.18 0.11
C LEU A 107 16.14 -11.65 0.07
N ALA A 108 16.69 -12.37 -0.92
CA ALA A 108 16.57 -13.82 -1.08
C ALA A 108 17.94 -14.47 -0.86
#